data_AF-A0A929XB42-F1
#
_entry.id   AF-A0A929XB42-F1
#
_cell.length_a   1.000
_cell.length_b   1.000
_cell.length_c   1.000
_cell.angle_alpha   90.00
_cell.angle_beta   90.00
_cell.angle_gamma   90.00
#
_symmetry.space_group_name_H-M   'P 1'
#
loop_
_entity.id
_entity.type
_entity.pdbx_description
1 polymer ?
#
loop_
_entity_poly.entity_id
_entity_poly.type
_entity_poly.pdbx_seq_one_letter_code
_entity_poly.pdbx_strand_id
1 'polypeptide(L)' 'GVKLDIVDKSGAWFSYGDTKLGQGRENAKVYLENNPAVAEEITAKIREQMGSVSLSEKDENLQSGDE' A
#
# COMPACT_ATOMS: atom_id res chain seq x y z
N GLY A 1 8.50 5.75 -1.31
CA GLY A 1 8.27 5.05 -0.04
C GLY A 1 6.79 4.88 0.24
N VAL A 2 6.08 5.95 0.60
CA VAL A 2 4.62 5.97 0.90
C VAL A 2 3.86 6.60 -0.29
N LYS A 3 4.17 6.19 -1.52
CA LYS A 3 3.69 6.90 -2.71
C LYS A 3 3.07 5.98 -3.78
N LEU A 4 2.66 4.78 -3.36
CA LEU A 4 2.02 3.82 -4.25
C LEU A 4 0.66 3.34 -3.74
N ASP A 5 0.13 3.88 -2.63
CA ASP A 5 -1.17 3.48 -2.06
C ASP A 5 -1.36 1.98 -1.75
N ILE A 6 -0.33 1.15 -1.95
CA ILE A 6 -0.34 -0.28 -1.69
C ILE A 6 -0.52 -0.55 -0.18
N VAL A 7 0.20 0.21 0.64
CA VAL A 7 0.17 0.08 2.11
C VAL A 7 -0.54 1.29 2.68
N ASP A 8 -1.72 1.05 3.25
CA ASP A 8 -2.48 2.04 3.99
C ASP A 8 -1.81 2.34 5.33
N LYS A 9 -1.78 3.62 5.69
CA LYS A 9 -1.20 4.09 6.94
C LYS A 9 -2.22 4.90 7.72
N SER A 10 -2.87 4.24 8.67
CA SER A 10 -3.76 4.86 9.63
C SER A 10 -2.99 5.25 10.91
N GLY A 11 -2.45 6.48 10.91
CA GLY A 11 -1.71 7.04 12.04
C GLY A 11 -0.35 6.36 12.26
N ALA A 12 -0.20 5.60 13.34
CA ALA A 12 0.99 4.78 13.58
C ALA A 12 0.87 3.36 13.00
N TRP A 13 -0.34 2.94 12.60
CA TRP A 13 -0.60 1.60 12.06
C TRP A 13 -0.40 1.54 10.55
N PHE A 14 0.18 0.45 10.10
CA PHE A 14 0.35 0.08 8.69
C PHE A 14 -0.51 -1.15 8.40
N SER A 15 -1.24 -1.08 7.30
CA SER A 15 -2.11 -2.13 6.79
C SER A 15 -1.89 -2.28 5.29
N TYR A 16 -2.06 -3.48 4.76
CA TYR A 16 -1.98 -3.81 3.35
C TYR A 16 -3.29 -4.47 2.94
N GLY A 17 -4.14 -3.75 2.20
CA GLY A 17 -5.53 -4.15 2.01
C GLY A 17 -6.20 -4.44 3.37
N ASP A 18 -6.67 -5.67 3.55
CA ASP A 18 -7.26 -6.16 4.81
C ASP A 18 -6.24 -6.72 5.82
N THR A 19 -4.97 -6.83 5.44
CA THR A 19 -3.93 -7.42 6.28
C THR A 19 -3.24 -6.36 7.13
N LYS A 20 -3.21 -6.54 8.46
CA LYS A 20 -2.53 -5.61 9.35
C LYS A 20 -1.02 -5.92 9.42
N LEU A 21 -0.19 -5.03 8.88
CA LEU A 21 1.27 -5.19 8.89
C LEU A 21 1.88 -4.83 10.26
N GLY A 22 1.24 -3.91 11.00
CA GLY A 22 1.63 -3.56 12.37
C GLY A 22 1.88 -2.07 12.59
N GLN A 23 2.27 -1.70 13.81
CA GLN A 23 2.50 -0.30 14.16
C GLN A 23 3.95 0.11 13.84
N GLY A 24 4.14 1.11 12.98
CA GLY A 24 5.46 1.57 12.57
C GLY A 24 6.04 0.78 11.40
N ARG A 25 6.99 1.42 10.70
CA ARG A 25 7.72 0.77 9.57
C ARG A 25 8.49 -0.47 10.02
N GLU A 26 8.99 -0.47 11.25
CA GLU A 26 9.78 -1.58 11.80
C GLU A 26 8.93 -2.86 11.90
N ASN A 27 7.75 -2.78 12.52
CA ASN A 27 6.86 -3.93 12.64
C ASN A 27 6.34 -4.40 11.28
N ALA A 28 6.01 -3.46 10.39
CA ALA A 28 5.63 -3.81 9.02
C ALA A 28 6.75 -4.57 8.29
N LYS A 29 8.01 -4.13 8.42
CA LYS A 29 9.16 -4.83 7.85
C LYS A 29 9.31 -6.24 8.45
N VAL A 30 9.24 -6.36 9.77
CA VAL A 30 9.30 -7.66 10.47
C VAL A 30 8.18 -8.59 9.99
N TYR A 31 6.97 -8.08 9.78
CA TYR A 31 5.87 -8.88 9.25
C TYR A 31 6.18 -9.42 7.85
N LEU A 32 6.72 -8.58 6.97
CA LEU A 32 7.10 -8.98 5.60
C LEU A 32 8.26 -9.99 5.60
N GLU A 33 9.24 -9.81 6.49
CA GLU A 33 10.34 -10.77 6.65
C GLU A 33 9.86 -12.14 7.15
N ASN A 34 8.86 -12.16 8.03
CA ASN A 34 8.26 -13.41 8.52
C ASN A 34 7.24 -14.01 7.53
N ASN A 35 6.68 -13.22 6.62
CA ASN A 35 5.65 -13.64 5.67
C ASN A 35 6.11 -13.38 4.23
N PRO A 36 7.02 -14.21 3.68
CA PRO A 36 7.54 -14.03 2.33
C PRO A 36 6.44 -14.07 1.27
N ALA A 37 5.37 -14.87 1.46
CA ALA A 37 4.23 -14.90 0.55
C ALA A 37 3.54 -13.52 0.42
N VAL A 38 3.34 -12.82 1.54
CA VAL A 38 2.75 -11.47 1.55
C VAL A 38 3.73 -10.45 1.00
N ALA A 39 5.02 -10.59 1.29
CA ALA A 39 6.05 -9.72 0.75
C ALA A 39 6.17 -9.82 -0.78
N GLU A 40 6.09 -11.03 -1.34
CA GLU A 40 6.05 -11.25 -2.79
C GLU A 40 4.79 -10.64 -3.41
N GLU A 41 3.62 -10.86 -2.81
CA GLU A 41 2.37 -10.27 -3.29
C GLU A 41 2.43 -8.73 -3.31
N ILE A 42 2.88 -8.11 -2.21
CA ILE A 42 3.08 -6.67 -2.12
C ILE A 42 4.07 -6.18 -3.17
N THR A 43 5.17 -6.89 -3.37
CA THR A 43 6.20 -6.53 -4.36
C THR A 43 5.66 -6.64 -5.79
N ALA A 44 4.89 -7.69 -6.09
CA ALA A 44 4.24 -7.88 -7.38
C ALA A 44 3.27 -6.73 -7.64
N LYS A 45 2.38 -6.41 -6.68
CA LYS A 45 1.45 -5.28 -6.83
C LYS A 45 2.17 -3.93 -6.94
N ILE A 46 3.25 -3.71 -6.19
CA ILE A 46 4.10 -2.51 -6.31
C ILE A 46 4.68 -2.40 -7.71
N ARG A 47 5.15 -3.51 -8.30
CA ARG A 47 5.70 -3.53 -9.65
C ARG A 47 4.62 -3.33 -10.71
N GLU A 48 3.46 -3.95 -10.57
CA GLU A 48 2.32 -3.76 -11.45
C GLU A 48 1.84 -2.32 -11.42
N GLN A 49 1.70 -1.74 -10.22
CA GLN A 49 1.33 -0.33 -10.09
C GLN A 49 2.44 0.61 -10.54
N MET A 50 3.73 0.40 -10.24
CA MET A 50 4.79 1.26 -10.77
C MET A 50 4.94 1.15 -12.29
N GLY A 51 4.80 -0.05 -12.85
CA GLY A 51 4.81 -0.29 -14.29
C GLY A 51 3.62 0.37 -14.99
N SER A 52 2.46 0.41 -14.31
CA SER A 52 1.25 1.07 -14.82
C SER A 52 1.24 2.57 -14.57
N VAL A 53 1.79 3.06 -13.46
CA VAL A 53 1.85 4.48 -13.08
C VAL A 53 2.80 5.27 -13.99
N SER A 54 3.71 4.60 -14.71
CA SER A 54 4.45 5.26 -15.79
C SER A 54 3.60 5.52 -17.06
N LEU A 55 2.36 5.02 -17.12
CA LEU A 55 1.42 5.18 -18.24
C LEU A 55 0.02 5.67 -17.84
N SER A 56 -0.34 5.73 -16.56
CA SER A 56 -1.65 6.21 -16.11
C SER A 56 -1.53 7.19 -14.95
N GLU A 57 -1.31 8.47 -15.29
CA GLU A 57 -1.90 9.55 -14.54
C GLU A 57 -3.44 9.41 -14.65
N LYS A 58 -4.11 8.98 -13.57
CA LYS A 58 -5.52 9.28 -13.20
C LYS A 58 -6.05 8.22 -12.25
N ASP A 59 -6.51 8.69 -11.09
CA ASP A 59 -7.80 8.32 -10.46
C ASP A 59 -8.07 9.44 -9.43
N GLU A 60 -8.71 10.53 -9.87
CA GLU A 60 -10.16 10.75 -9.76
C GLU A 60 -10.57 11.07 -8.30
N ASN A 61 -10.10 12.22 -7.80
CA ASN A 61 -10.79 12.94 -6.73
C ASN A 61 -11.99 13.66 -7.37
N LEU A 62 -13.12 12.97 -7.50
CA LEU A 62 -14.40 13.60 -7.82
C LEU A 62 -15.58 12.81 -7.23
N GLN A 63 -15.97 13.18 -6.01
CA GLN A 63 -17.38 13.19 -5.58
C GLN A 63 -17.49 14.11 -4.36
N SER A 64 -17.70 15.43 -4.59
CA SER A 64 -19.00 16.11 -4.40
C SER A 64 -19.62 15.77 -3.03
N GLY A 65 -19.61 16.64 -2.01
CA GLY A 65 -19.91 18.06 -2.11
C GLY A 65 -21.37 18.25 -2.50
N ASP A 66 -22.31 17.76 -1.69
CA ASP A 66 -23.68 18.27 -1.61
C ASP A 66 -24.34 17.82 -0.29
N GLU A 67 -24.99 18.80 0.33
CA GLU A 67 -25.80 18.86 1.58
C GLU A 67 -25.11 18.97 2.96
#